data_AF-A0A2P6PNH0-F1
#
_entry.id   AF-A0A2P6PNH0-F1
#
_cell.length_a   1.000
_cell.length_b   1.000
_cell.length_c   1.000
_cell.angle_alpha   90.00
_cell.angle_beta   90.00
_cell.angle_gamma   90.00
#
_symmetry.space_group_name_H-M   'P 1'
#
loop_
_entity.id
_entity.type
_entity.pdbx_description
1 polymer ?
#
loop_
_entity_poly.entity_id
_entity_poly.type
_entity_poly.pdbx_seq_one_letter_code
_entity_poly.pdbx_strand_id
1 'polypeptide(L)'
;MKLVRANHSPTLISSLSTIKTDCHIVRCKWVFRIKRNPDGSVERYKARLVAKGFHQQHGIDYGETYSPVIKPATIRTVHCVAVSRCWPLRQLDVKNAFLHGYLQEHVYMTQPPGFVNSSRPSYVCKLHKALYGLKQAPRAWFQRMSSFLLSVGFRHSKADSSLFIYQHGLHTIFFLLYVDDIVITGSSDQLLQSFIDALGRGFDIKDLGPLHYFLGFIDALGRGFDIKDLIPTSFTSINSSMLMIF
;
A
#
# COMPACT_ATOMS: atom_id res chain seq x y z
N MET A 1 14.86 22.72 7.39
CA MET A 1 13.77 22.51 8.37
C MET A 1 12.85 21.42 7.81
N LYS A 2 12.88 20.22 8.40
CA LYS A 2 12.37 18.96 7.79
C LYS A 2 10.84 18.92 7.79
N LEU A 3 10.24 19.10 6.62
CA LEU A 3 8.83 18.79 6.38
C LEU A 3 8.60 17.30 6.64
N VAL A 4 7.77 17.01 7.63
CA VAL A 4 7.25 15.68 7.97
C VAL A 4 8.37 14.67 8.29
N ARG A 5 8.81 14.63 9.56
CA ARG A 5 9.31 13.37 10.14
C ARG A 5 8.13 12.40 10.26
N ALA A 6 7.70 11.85 9.12
CA ALA A 6 7.31 10.45 9.11
C ALA A 6 8.60 9.67 9.36
N ASN A 7 8.58 8.76 10.33
CA ASN A 7 9.74 7.98 10.71
C ASN A 7 10.49 7.50 9.44
N HIS A 8 11.75 7.93 9.32
CA HIS A 8 12.75 7.51 8.33
C HIS A 8 12.61 7.83 6.83
N SER A 9 12.04 8.97 6.40
CA SER A 9 12.35 9.49 5.04
C SER A 9 12.26 11.02 4.91
N PRO A 10 13.38 11.75 4.73
CA PRO A 10 13.39 13.22 4.67
C PRO A 10 12.94 13.85 3.33
N THR A 11 12.25 13.13 2.45
CA THR A 11 12.09 13.53 1.03
C THR A 11 10.68 13.24 0.47
N LEU A 12 9.66 13.89 1.02
CA LEU A 12 8.34 13.99 0.36
C LEU A 12 8.24 15.20 -0.58
N ILE A 13 9.00 16.26 -0.30
CA ILE A 13 9.00 17.53 -1.03
C ILE A 13 10.46 17.83 -1.36
N SER A 14 10.82 17.88 -2.64
CA SER A 14 12.23 18.07 -3.04
C SER A 14 12.64 19.53 -3.08
N SER A 15 11.71 20.46 -3.33
CA SER A 15 12.07 21.84 -3.61
C SER A 15 10.86 22.77 -3.52
N LEU A 16 11.10 23.96 -2.96
CA LEU A 16 10.27 25.13 -3.15
C LEU A 16 10.63 25.71 -4.52
N SER A 17 9.65 25.84 -5.41
CA SER A 17 9.86 26.40 -6.75
C SER A 17 8.97 27.62 -6.99
N THR A 18 9.49 28.58 -7.75
CA THR A 18 8.70 29.67 -8.31
C THR A 18 7.71 29.08 -9.31
N ILE A 19 6.47 29.59 -9.32
CA ILE A 19 5.45 29.18 -10.28
C ILE A 19 5.97 29.49 -11.69
N LYS A 20 6.20 28.46 -12.50
CA LYS A 20 6.29 28.65 -13.95
C LYS A 20 4.86 28.95 -14.43
N THR A 21 4.70 30.02 -15.20
CA THR A 21 3.46 30.33 -15.92
C THR A 21 2.98 29.06 -16.65
N ASP A 22 1.70 28.70 -16.48
CA ASP A 22 1.00 27.47 -16.92
C ASP A 22 1.05 26.19 -16.05
N CYS A 23 1.56 26.23 -14.82
CA CYS A 23 1.44 25.07 -13.92
C CYS A 23 0.12 25.07 -13.14
N HIS A 24 -0.67 24.00 -13.28
CA HIS A 24 -1.82 23.75 -12.39
C HIS A 24 -1.34 23.38 -10.98
N ILE A 25 -1.96 23.98 -9.95
CA ILE A 25 -1.53 23.84 -8.56
C ILE A 25 -2.58 23.09 -7.75
N VAL A 26 -2.21 21.91 -7.27
CA VAL A 26 -3.06 21.07 -6.41
C VAL A 26 -3.05 21.62 -4.98
N ARG A 27 -4.22 21.87 -4.40
CA ARG A 27 -4.33 22.26 -2.99
C ARG A 27 -4.17 21.05 -2.07
N CYS A 28 -3.82 21.25 -0.80
CA CYS A 28 -3.75 20.18 0.20
C CYS A 28 -4.50 20.53 1.49
N LYS A 29 -4.70 19.53 2.36
CA LYS A 29 -5.25 19.69 3.71
C LYS A 29 -4.68 18.67 4.68
N TRP A 30 -4.73 18.98 5.97
CA TRP A 30 -4.48 18.00 7.02
C TRP A 30 -5.75 17.20 7.32
N VAL A 31 -5.60 15.88 7.45
CA VAL A 31 -6.63 14.97 7.92
C VAL A 31 -6.15 14.37 9.23
N PHE A 32 -6.93 14.57 10.29
CA PHE A 32 -6.64 14.08 11.62
C PHE A 32 -7.55 12.88 11.94
N ARG A 33 -6.99 11.84 12.56
CA ARG A 33 -7.72 10.67 13.03
C ARG A 33 -7.15 10.20 14.36
N ILE A 34 -8.03 9.93 15.31
CA ILE A 34 -7.66 9.26 16.57
C ILE A 34 -7.82 7.76 16.33
N LYS A 35 -6.76 7.00 16.53
CA LYS A 35 -6.84 5.54 16.64
C LYS A 35 -7.10 5.18 18.10
N ARG A 36 -8.08 4.29 18.32
CA ARG A 36 -8.46 3.80 19.63
C ARG A 36 -8.23 2.30 19.70
N ASN A 37 -7.87 1.83 20.88
CA ASN A 37 -7.81 0.42 21.23
C ASN A 37 -9.24 -0.17 21.32
N PRO A 38 -9.39 -1.51 21.37
CA PRO A 38 -10.70 -2.15 21.55
C PRO A 38 -11.43 -1.72 22.83
N ASP A 39 -10.69 -1.33 23.89
CA ASP A 39 -11.22 -0.81 25.15
C ASP A 39 -11.67 0.66 25.09
N GLY A 40 -11.52 1.32 23.94
CA GLY A 40 -11.88 2.72 23.71
C GLY A 40 -10.78 3.73 24.09
N SER A 41 -9.68 3.30 24.71
CA SER A 41 -8.54 4.17 25.03
C SER A 41 -7.81 4.66 23.77
N VAL A 42 -7.14 5.81 23.86
CA VAL A 42 -6.42 6.38 22.71
C VAL A 42 -5.12 5.62 22.48
N GLU A 43 -5.05 4.90 21.36
CA GLU A 43 -3.82 4.26 20.89
C GLU A 43 -2.87 5.32 20.32
N ARG A 44 -3.37 6.17 19.41
CA ARG A 44 -2.52 7.12 18.68
C ARG A 44 -3.29 8.26 18.02
N TYR A 45 -2.74 9.47 18.06
CA TYR A 45 -3.14 10.58 17.20
C TYR A 45 -2.43 10.50 15.84
N LYS A 46 -3.20 10.50 14.74
CA LYS A 46 -2.69 10.42 13.38
C LYS A 46 -3.02 11.70 12.62
N ALA A 47 -2.00 12.33 12.04
CA ALA A 47 -2.15 13.42 11.09
C ALA A 47 -1.62 12.97 9.72
N ARG A 48 -2.37 13.24 8.65
CA ARG A 48 -1.95 12.98 7.27
C ARG A 48 -2.10 14.26 6.45
N LEU A 49 -1.07 14.61 5.70
CA LEU A 49 -1.19 15.60 4.64
C LEU A 49 -1.80 14.90 3.42
N VAL A 50 -2.91 15.44 2.92
CA VAL A 50 -3.68 14.88 1.81
C VAL A 50 -3.81 15.92 0.72
N ALA A 51 -3.46 15.55 -0.51
CA ALA A 51 -3.71 16.35 -1.70
C ALA A 51 -5.21 16.33 -2.03
N LYS A 52 -5.73 17.47 -2.49
CA LYS A 52 -7.12 17.58 -2.95
C LYS A 52 -7.21 17.11 -4.40
N GLY A 53 -7.13 15.79 -4.63
CA GLY A 53 -7.11 15.21 -5.98
C GLY A 53 -8.30 15.50 -6.85
N PHE A 54 -9.45 15.89 -6.27
CA PHE A 54 -10.60 16.36 -7.04
C PHE A 54 -10.33 17.67 -7.79
N HIS A 55 -9.29 18.43 -7.43
CA HIS A 55 -8.83 19.56 -8.22
C HIS A 55 -7.91 19.13 -9.38
N GLN A 56 -7.36 17.91 -9.38
CA GLN A 56 -6.43 17.49 -10.43
C GLN A 56 -7.12 17.39 -11.80
N GLN A 57 -6.39 17.77 -12.84
CA GLN A 57 -6.83 17.75 -14.23
C GLN A 57 -6.14 16.62 -15.00
N HIS A 58 -6.93 15.83 -15.72
CA HIS A 58 -6.41 14.75 -16.56
C HIS A 58 -5.58 15.32 -17.72
N GLY A 59 -4.46 14.67 -18.04
CA GLY A 59 -3.53 15.14 -19.06
C GLY A 59 -2.57 16.24 -18.60
N ILE A 60 -2.81 16.83 -17.41
CA ILE A 60 -1.93 17.85 -16.80
C ILE A 60 -1.28 17.28 -15.54
N ASP A 61 -2.08 16.95 -14.52
CA ASP A 61 -1.55 16.47 -13.23
C ASP A 61 -1.43 14.94 -13.15
N TYR A 62 -2.13 14.22 -14.03
CA TYR A 62 -2.15 12.76 -14.06
C TYR A 62 -2.51 12.22 -15.45
N GLY A 63 -1.90 11.09 -15.81
CA GLY A 63 -2.27 10.27 -16.97
C GLY A 63 -3.17 9.12 -16.55
N GLU A 64 -2.62 7.90 -16.52
CA GLU A 64 -3.35 6.73 -16.05
C GLU A 64 -3.36 6.64 -14.52
N THR A 65 -4.47 6.20 -13.95
CA THR A 65 -4.67 6.08 -12.50
C THR A 65 -4.95 4.66 -12.05
N TYR A 66 -5.14 3.73 -12.99
CA TYR A 66 -5.52 2.36 -12.69
C TYR A 66 -4.45 1.65 -11.87
N SER A 67 -4.89 1.03 -10.78
CA SER A 67 -4.08 0.11 -9.96
C SER A 67 -4.84 -1.19 -9.84
N PRO A 68 -4.21 -2.34 -10.11
CA PRO A 68 -4.87 -3.63 -9.98
C PRO A 68 -5.17 -3.95 -8.52
N VAL A 69 -6.22 -4.73 -8.31
CA VAL A 69 -6.64 -5.26 -7.02
C VAL A 69 -6.71 -6.77 -7.15
N ILE A 70 -6.10 -7.48 -6.21
CA ILE A 70 -6.09 -8.95 -6.20
C ILE A 70 -7.52 -9.48 -6.14
N LYS A 71 -7.83 -10.49 -6.98
CA LYS A 71 -9.16 -11.08 -7.04
C LYS A 71 -9.38 -12.01 -5.83
N PRO A 72 -10.58 -12.05 -5.24
CA PRO A 72 -10.93 -13.01 -4.19
C PRO A 72 -10.70 -14.47 -4.59
N ALA A 73 -10.92 -14.82 -5.86
CA ALA A 73 -10.63 -16.15 -6.38
C ALA A 73 -9.14 -16.50 -6.27
N THR A 74 -8.25 -15.56 -6.62
CA THR A 74 -6.80 -15.74 -6.52
C THR A 74 -6.35 -15.96 -5.06
N ILE A 75 -6.92 -15.20 -4.13
CA ILE A 75 -6.65 -15.34 -2.68
C ILE A 75 -7.01 -16.76 -2.23
N ARG A 76 -8.24 -17.23 -2.55
CA ARG A 76 -8.69 -18.58 -2.20
C ARG A 76 -7.82 -19.66 -2.82
N THR A 77 -7.47 -19.54 -4.11
CA THR A 77 -6.62 -20.52 -4.77
C THR A 77 -5.24 -20.61 -4.14
N VAL A 78 -4.59 -19.48 -3.85
CA VAL A 78 -3.28 -19.47 -3.18
C VAL A 78 -3.38 -20.03 -1.77
N HIS A 79 -4.43 -19.68 -1.03
CA HIS A 79 -4.68 -20.24 0.30
C HIS A 79 -4.82 -21.77 0.26
N CYS A 80 -5.64 -22.32 -0.65
CA CYS A 80 -5.77 -23.77 -0.83
C CYS A 80 -4.42 -24.43 -1.14
N VAL A 81 -3.61 -23.83 -2.01
CA VAL A 81 -2.27 -24.36 -2.32
C VAL A 81 -1.38 -24.34 -1.08
N ALA A 82 -1.35 -23.23 -0.34
CA ALA A 82 -0.55 -23.11 0.86
C ALA A 82 -0.93 -24.17 1.91
N VAL A 83 -2.22 -24.33 2.19
CA VAL A 83 -2.71 -25.37 3.11
C VAL A 83 -2.35 -26.76 2.61
N SER A 84 -2.67 -27.09 1.36
CA SER A 84 -2.45 -28.44 0.81
C SER A 84 -0.98 -28.87 0.82
N ARG A 85 -0.06 -27.90 0.83
CA ARG A 85 1.39 -28.11 0.84
C ARG A 85 2.04 -27.77 2.18
N CYS A 86 1.24 -27.46 3.20
CA CYS A 86 1.70 -27.02 4.52
C CYS A 86 2.69 -25.84 4.46
N TRP A 87 2.47 -24.87 3.56
CA TRP A 87 3.27 -23.66 3.46
C TRP A 87 2.79 -22.62 4.48
N PRO A 88 3.70 -21.87 5.13
CA PRO A 88 3.30 -20.77 6.01
C PRO A 88 2.55 -19.70 5.22
N LEU A 89 1.53 -19.11 5.83
CA LEU A 89 0.84 -17.93 5.35
C LEU A 89 1.12 -16.77 6.29
N ARG A 90 1.68 -15.69 5.75
CA ARG A 90 2.05 -14.51 6.51
C ARG A 90 1.39 -13.26 5.98
N GLN A 91 1.00 -12.38 6.90
CA GLN A 91 0.45 -11.08 6.59
C GLN A 91 1.46 -9.98 6.93
N LEU A 92 1.67 -9.06 5.99
CA LEU A 92 2.52 -7.89 6.18
C LEU A 92 1.70 -6.63 5.88
N ASP A 93 1.94 -5.57 6.65
CA ASP A 93 1.35 -4.24 6.46
C ASP A 93 2.45 -3.26 6.03
N VAL A 94 2.23 -2.54 4.93
CA VAL A 94 3.16 -1.49 4.48
C VAL A 94 2.73 -0.13 5.02
N LYS A 95 3.56 0.43 5.90
CA LYS A 95 3.27 1.74 6.47
C LYS A 95 3.38 2.83 5.42
N ASN A 96 2.29 3.58 5.27
CA ASN A 96 2.22 4.70 4.33
C ASN A 96 2.53 4.30 2.88
N ALA A 97 2.04 3.14 2.44
CA ALA A 97 2.26 2.55 1.11
C ALA A 97 2.39 3.57 -0.04
N PHE A 98 1.42 4.48 -0.19
CA PHE A 98 1.43 5.48 -1.27
C PHE A 98 2.65 6.41 -1.25
N LEU A 99 3.22 6.71 -0.08
CA LEU A 99 4.40 7.55 0.06
C LEU A 99 5.68 6.87 -0.43
N HIS A 100 5.65 5.57 -0.74
CA HIS A 100 6.76 4.87 -1.39
C HIS A 100 6.69 4.98 -2.92
N GLY A 101 5.53 5.28 -3.50
CA GLY A 101 5.35 5.41 -4.95
C GLY A 101 5.99 6.68 -5.50
N TYR A 102 6.68 6.56 -6.63
CA TYR A 102 7.24 7.72 -7.34
C TYR A 102 6.23 8.26 -8.36
N LEU A 103 6.10 9.58 -8.44
CA LEU A 103 5.29 10.23 -9.45
C LEU A 103 6.08 10.32 -10.76
N GLN A 104 5.44 9.95 -11.86
CA GLN A 104 5.98 10.15 -13.20
C GLN A 104 5.62 11.55 -13.73
N GLU A 105 4.43 12.05 -13.35
CA GLU A 105 3.96 13.37 -13.72
C GLU A 105 4.56 14.48 -12.85
N HIS A 106 4.53 15.71 -13.37
CA HIS A 106 4.93 16.90 -12.62
C HIS A 106 3.74 17.46 -11.83
N VAL A 107 3.58 17.02 -10.59
CA VAL A 107 2.55 17.53 -9.69
C VAL A 107 3.10 18.64 -8.81
N TYR A 108 2.48 19.82 -8.89
CA TYR A 108 2.75 20.96 -8.03
C TYR A 108 1.65 21.11 -7.00
N MET A 109 2.03 21.37 -5.75
CA MET A 109 1.11 21.47 -4.64
C MET A 109 1.34 22.76 -3.84
N THR A 110 0.26 23.34 -3.33
CA THR A 110 0.37 24.46 -2.36
C THR A 110 1.20 24.04 -1.15
N GLN A 111 1.93 24.99 -0.57
CA GLN A 111 2.61 24.75 0.70
C GLN A 111 1.61 24.27 1.77
N PRO A 112 1.96 23.27 2.59
CA PRO A 112 1.04 22.75 3.58
C PRO A 112 0.62 23.82 4.60
N PRO A 113 -0.66 23.85 5.03
CA PRO A 113 -1.08 24.75 6.09
C PRO A 113 -0.22 24.57 7.35
N GLY A 114 0.26 25.69 7.92
CA GLY A 114 1.18 25.68 9.07
C GLY A 114 2.67 25.50 8.72
N PHE A 115 3.01 25.29 7.44
CA PHE A 115 4.38 25.10 6.95
C PHE A 115 4.74 26.03 5.78
N VAL A 116 3.98 27.11 5.62
CA VAL A 116 4.26 28.14 4.60
C VAL A 116 5.54 28.87 4.97
N ASN A 117 6.47 28.99 4.03
CA ASN A 117 7.68 29.77 4.19
C ASN A 117 7.36 31.27 4.16
N SER A 118 7.54 31.97 5.28
CA SER A 118 7.25 33.40 5.41
C SER A 118 8.03 34.28 4.43
N SER A 119 9.26 33.90 4.08
CA SER A 119 10.08 34.62 3.09
C SER A 119 9.68 34.30 1.65
N ARG A 120 8.94 33.23 1.42
CA ARG A 120 8.55 32.73 0.08
C ARG A 120 7.10 32.20 0.09
N PRO A 121 6.10 33.05 0.39
CA PRO A 121 4.73 32.61 0.58
C PRO A 121 4.08 32.13 -0.73
N SER A 122 4.50 32.67 -1.88
CA SER A 122 3.99 32.33 -3.21
C SER A 122 4.61 31.06 -3.82
N TYR A 123 5.61 30.47 -3.18
CA TYR A 123 6.27 29.28 -3.71
C TYR A 123 5.37 28.05 -3.56
N VAL A 124 5.59 27.07 -4.42
CA VAL A 124 4.87 25.78 -4.43
C VAL A 124 5.84 24.61 -4.21
N CYS A 125 5.27 23.50 -3.74
CA CYS A 125 5.97 22.24 -3.53
C CYS A 125 5.87 21.37 -4.77
N LYS A 126 7.01 20.99 -5.37
CA LYS A 126 7.02 19.93 -6.39
C LYS A 126 7.06 18.57 -5.71
N LEU A 127 6.07 17.72 -6.01
CA LEU A 127 5.98 16.38 -5.45
C LEU A 127 6.81 15.39 -6.27
N HIS A 128 7.63 14.59 -5.60
CA HIS A 128 8.38 13.48 -6.23
C HIS A 128 7.78 12.11 -5.90
N LYS A 129 7.15 12.01 -4.73
CA LYS A 129 6.47 10.81 -4.29
C LYS A 129 4.97 11.07 -4.23
N ALA A 130 4.19 10.02 -4.41
CA ALA A 130 2.76 10.11 -4.33
C ALA A 130 2.32 10.47 -2.90
N LEU A 131 1.29 11.30 -2.80
CA LEU A 131 0.62 11.64 -1.55
C LEU A 131 -0.79 11.04 -1.56
N TYR A 132 -1.32 10.82 -0.36
CA TYR A 132 -2.73 10.49 -0.20
C TYR A 132 -3.60 11.55 -0.88
N GLY A 133 -4.68 11.10 -1.51
CA GLY A 133 -5.62 11.96 -2.22
C GLY A 133 -5.19 12.33 -3.64
N LEU A 134 -3.98 12.00 -4.10
CA LEU A 134 -3.67 12.06 -5.53
C LEU A 134 -4.33 10.88 -6.25
N LYS A 135 -4.90 11.13 -7.44
CA LYS A 135 -5.62 10.13 -8.23
C LYS A 135 -4.73 8.96 -8.69
N GLN A 136 -3.46 9.23 -8.99
CA GLN A 136 -2.49 8.22 -9.44
C GLN A 136 -1.70 7.54 -8.31
N ALA A 137 -1.95 7.91 -7.04
CA ALA A 137 -1.17 7.40 -5.91
C ALA A 137 -1.19 5.86 -5.78
N PRO A 138 -2.33 5.17 -5.93
CA PRO A 138 -2.36 3.70 -5.88
C PRO A 138 -1.51 3.06 -6.99
N ARG A 139 -1.58 3.60 -8.22
CA ARG A 139 -0.79 3.12 -9.36
C ARG A 139 0.71 3.31 -9.14
N ALA A 140 1.13 4.49 -8.69
CA ALA A 140 2.53 4.79 -8.40
C ALA A 140 3.11 3.84 -7.33
N TRP A 141 2.31 3.50 -6.32
CA TRP A 141 2.66 2.50 -5.32
C TRP A 141 2.79 1.10 -5.92
N PHE A 142 1.79 0.64 -6.66
CA PHE A 142 1.81 -0.67 -7.30
C PHE A 142 3.03 -0.82 -8.22
N GLN A 143 3.32 0.18 -9.05
CA GLN A 143 4.49 0.19 -9.94
C GLN A 143 5.80 0.11 -9.17
N ARG A 144 5.93 0.84 -8.05
CA ARG A 144 7.13 0.77 -7.21
C ARG A 144 7.33 -0.63 -6.64
N MET A 145 6.29 -1.23 -6.08
CA MET A 145 6.37 -2.58 -5.51
C MET A 145 6.64 -3.62 -6.61
N SER A 146 5.91 -3.57 -7.71
CA SER A 146 6.13 -4.42 -8.90
C SER A 146 7.57 -4.35 -9.39
N SER A 147 8.11 -3.14 -9.60
CA SER A 147 9.48 -2.96 -10.08
C SER A 147 10.51 -3.58 -9.12
N PHE A 148 10.31 -3.41 -7.81
CA PHE A 148 11.15 -4.06 -6.80
C PHE A 148 11.07 -5.59 -6.91
N LEU A 149 9.86 -6.16 -6.92
CA LEU A 149 9.65 -7.61 -7.00
C LEU A 149 10.29 -8.21 -8.26
N LEU A 150 10.10 -7.57 -9.41
CA LEU A 150 10.72 -7.98 -10.67
C LEU A 150 12.25 -7.93 -10.59
N SER A 151 12.81 -6.89 -9.97
CA SER A 151 14.27 -6.74 -9.82
C SER A 151 14.91 -7.83 -8.96
N VAL A 152 14.14 -8.46 -8.06
CA VAL A 152 14.60 -9.56 -7.20
C VAL A 152 14.14 -10.93 -7.70
N GLY A 153 13.67 -11.02 -8.96
CA GLY A 153 13.43 -12.28 -9.66
C GLY A 153 11.99 -12.81 -9.59
N PHE A 154 11.04 -12.04 -9.06
CA PHE A 154 9.63 -12.38 -9.21
C PHE A 154 9.17 -12.11 -10.64
N ARG A 155 8.08 -12.75 -11.03
CA ARG A 155 7.34 -12.46 -12.26
C ARG A 155 5.87 -12.21 -11.96
N HIS A 156 5.22 -11.45 -12.82
CA HIS A 156 3.77 -11.30 -12.78
C HIS A 156 3.08 -12.63 -13.06
N SER A 157 1.99 -12.90 -12.35
CA SER A 157 1.05 -13.95 -12.75
C SER A 157 0.25 -13.49 -13.97
N LYS A 158 0.01 -14.42 -14.90
CA LYS A 158 -0.89 -14.18 -16.04
C LYS A 158 -2.37 -14.16 -15.63
N ALA A 159 -2.72 -14.75 -14.49
CA ALA A 159 -4.10 -14.85 -14.02
C ALA A 159 -4.57 -13.61 -13.25
N ASP A 160 -3.63 -12.94 -12.59
CA ASP A 160 -3.91 -11.79 -11.72
C ASP A 160 -2.67 -10.89 -11.60
N SER A 161 -2.81 -9.62 -11.98
CA SER A 161 -1.71 -8.65 -11.97
C SER A 161 -1.16 -8.36 -10.57
N SER A 162 -1.96 -8.58 -9.52
CA SER A 162 -1.56 -8.37 -8.13
C SER A 162 -0.98 -9.61 -7.45
N LEU A 163 -0.86 -10.72 -8.19
CA LEU A 163 -0.12 -11.91 -7.77
C LEU A 163 1.25 -11.95 -8.46
N PHE A 164 2.29 -12.03 -7.64
CA PHE A 164 3.67 -12.20 -8.07
C PHE A 164 4.17 -13.57 -7.63
N ILE A 165 4.92 -14.21 -8.51
CA ILE A 165 5.42 -15.57 -8.31
C ILE A 165 6.93 -15.54 -8.43
N TYR A 166 7.63 -16.02 -7.42
CA TYR A 166 9.05 -16.34 -7.49
C TYR A 166 9.21 -17.86 -7.58
N GLN A 167 10.07 -18.32 -8.47
CA GLN A 167 10.43 -19.73 -8.55
C GLN A 167 11.92 -19.89 -8.82
N HIS A 168 12.57 -20.72 -8.02
CA HIS A 168 13.96 -21.11 -8.20
C HIS A 168 14.15 -22.57 -7.79
N GLY A 169 14.43 -23.43 -8.76
CA GLY A 169 14.45 -24.88 -8.55
C GLY A 169 13.11 -25.38 -8.00
N LEU A 170 13.16 -26.05 -6.84
CA LEU A 170 11.97 -26.54 -6.13
C LEU A 170 11.28 -25.47 -5.27
N HIS A 171 11.92 -24.31 -5.08
CA HIS A 171 11.40 -23.28 -4.19
C HIS A 171 10.45 -22.32 -4.91
N THR A 172 9.32 -22.04 -4.29
CA THR A 172 8.29 -21.12 -4.81
C THR A 172 7.87 -20.15 -3.71
N ILE A 173 7.67 -18.88 -4.05
CA ILE A 173 6.99 -17.87 -3.21
C ILE A 173 5.83 -17.28 -4.01
N PHE A 174 4.67 -17.18 -3.36
CA PHE A 174 3.55 -16.37 -3.83
C PHE A 174 3.45 -15.11 -2.99
N PHE A 175 3.37 -13.97 -3.68
CA PHE A 175 3.24 -12.65 -3.08
C PHE A 175 1.99 -11.98 -3.63
N LEU A 176 1.03 -11.69 -2.76
CA LEU A 176 -0.26 -11.11 -3.09
C LEU A 176 -0.29 -9.69 -2.53
N LEU A 177 -0.52 -8.71 -3.38
CA LEU A 177 -0.61 -7.31 -3.00
C LEU A 177 -2.07 -6.84 -3.02
N TYR A 178 -2.57 -6.38 -1.87
CA TYR A 178 -3.85 -5.70 -1.77
C TYR A 178 -3.65 -4.32 -1.15
N VAL A 179 -3.51 -3.29 -1.99
CA VAL A 179 -3.27 -1.91 -1.54
C VAL A 179 -2.07 -1.85 -0.58
N ASP A 180 -2.26 -1.66 0.73
CA ASP A 180 -1.25 -1.61 1.77
C ASP A 180 -0.98 -2.95 2.47
N ASP A 181 -1.88 -3.93 2.33
CA ASP A 181 -1.69 -5.27 2.86
C ASP A 181 -1.00 -6.20 1.86
N ILE A 182 -0.16 -7.08 2.39
CA ILE A 182 0.52 -8.13 1.64
C ILE A 182 0.22 -9.47 2.30
N VAL A 183 -0.16 -10.45 1.49
CA VAL A 183 -0.15 -11.86 1.89
C VAL A 183 0.98 -12.56 1.17
N ILE A 184 1.83 -13.26 1.91
CA ILE A 184 2.97 -13.98 1.36
C ILE A 184 3.02 -15.41 1.88
N THR A 185 3.33 -16.34 1.00
CA THR A 185 3.49 -17.77 1.32
C THR A 185 4.56 -18.37 0.43
N GLY A 186 5.18 -19.47 0.85
CA GLY A 186 6.18 -20.14 0.04
C GLY A 186 6.59 -21.49 0.58
N SER A 187 7.32 -22.24 -0.24
CA SER A 187 7.72 -23.62 0.03
C SER A 187 8.89 -23.79 1.00
N SER A 188 9.50 -22.69 1.45
CA SER A 188 10.66 -22.71 2.35
C SER A 188 10.61 -21.50 3.27
N ASP A 189 10.52 -21.77 4.57
CA ASP A 189 10.46 -20.74 5.61
C ASP A 189 11.71 -19.86 5.60
N GLN A 190 12.88 -20.45 5.40
CA GLN A 190 14.15 -19.74 5.35
C GLN A 190 14.20 -18.76 4.17
N LEU A 191 13.78 -19.21 2.98
CA LEU A 191 13.73 -18.35 1.79
C LEU A 191 12.69 -17.25 1.97
N LEU A 192 11.52 -17.59 2.52
CA LEU A 192 10.43 -16.65 2.77
C LEU A 192 10.88 -15.55 3.75
N GLN A 193 11.50 -15.93 4.87
CA GLN A 193 12.02 -14.99 5.86
C GLN A 193 13.13 -14.10 5.26
N SER A 194 14.07 -14.69 4.54
CA SER A 194 15.15 -13.93 3.87
C SER A 194 14.61 -12.90 2.90
N PHE A 195 13.54 -13.25 2.16
CA PHE A 195 12.86 -12.32 1.27
C PHE A 195 12.14 -11.20 2.05
N ILE A 196 11.47 -11.52 3.15
CA ILE A 196 10.78 -10.52 3.97
C ILE A 196 11.77 -9.54 4.59
N ASP A 197 12.94 -10.01 5.02
CA ASP A 197 14.02 -9.15 5.50
C ASP A 197 14.55 -8.24 4.38
N ALA A 198 14.66 -8.76 3.15
CA ALA A 198 15.04 -7.96 1.98
C ALA A 198 13.99 -6.90 1.63
N LEU A 199 12.72 -7.27 1.70
CA LEU A 199 11.59 -6.38 1.49
C LEU A 199 11.56 -5.26 2.55
N GLY A 200 11.83 -5.60 3.82
CA GLY A 200 11.94 -4.65 4.93
C GLY A 200 13.09 -3.65 4.82
N ARG A 201 14.13 -3.94 4.02
CA ARG A 201 15.18 -2.95 3.68
C ARG A 201 14.70 -1.91 2.67
N GLY A 202 13.73 -2.27 1.81
CA GLY A 202 13.20 -1.40 0.76
C GLY A 202 11.96 -0.60 1.17
N PHE A 203 11.18 -1.11 2.13
CA PHE A 203 9.86 -0.60 2.50
C PHE A 203 9.68 -0.64 4.03
N ASP A 204 8.95 0.33 4.59
CA ASP A 204 8.60 0.31 6.02
C ASP A 204 7.47 -0.69 6.25
N ILE A 205 7.86 -1.93 6.51
CA ILE A 205 6.94 -3.06 6.66
C ILE A 205 6.80 -3.42 8.12
N LYS A 206 5.56 -3.71 8.50
CA LYS A 206 5.21 -4.37 9.74
C LYS A 206 4.80 -5.79 9.43
N ASP A 207 5.55 -6.74 9.96
CA ASP A 207 5.14 -8.13 10.00
C ASP A 207 4.01 -8.31 11.02
N LEU A 208 2.87 -8.82 10.56
CA LEU A 208 1.73 -9.12 11.42
C LEU A 208 1.71 -10.60 11.85
N GLY A 209 2.68 -11.39 11.38
CA GLY A 209 2.80 -12.81 11.70
C GLY A 209 1.90 -13.70 10.84
N PRO A 210 1.45 -14.84 11.38
CA PRO A 210 0.53 -15.74 10.69
C PRO A 210 -0.74 -15.03 10.24
N LEU A 211 -1.24 -15.41 9.07
CA LEU A 211 -2.49 -14.89 8.53
C LEU A 211 -3.66 -15.36 9.41
N HIS A 212 -4.28 -14.47 10.19
CA HIS A 212 -5.47 -14.80 10.98
C HIS A 212 -6.77 -14.36 10.31
N TYR A 213 -6.76 -13.18 9.69
CA TYR A 213 -7.91 -12.60 9.02
C TYR A 213 -7.46 -11.72 7.85
N PHE A 214 -7.99 -11.99 6.65
CA PHE A 214 -7.70 -11.20 5.47
C PHE A 214 -8.93 -11.06 4.59
N LEU A 215 -9.47 -9.83 4.46
CA LEU A 215 -10.60 -9.50 3.59
C LEU A 215 -11.84 -10.39 3.77
N GLY A 216 -12.18 -10.73 5.02
CA GLY A 216 -13.32 -11.62 5.31
C GLY A 216 -13.00 -13.10 5.30
N PHE A 217 -11.76 -13.49 4.98
CA PHE A 217 -11.27 -14.86 5.09
C PHE A 217 -10.64 -15.07 6.47
N ILE A 218 -11.16 -16.04 7.24
CA ILE A 218 -10.59 -16.48 8.51
C ILE A 218 -9.77 -17.73 8.23
N ASP A 219 -8.51 -17.74 8.67
CA ASP A 219 -7.70 -18.95 8.61
C ASP A 219 -8.08 -19.91 9.74
N ALA A 220 -8.59 -21.09 9.39
CA ALA A 220 -9.08 -22.10 10.35
C ALA A 220 -8.04 -23.17 10.68
N LEU A 221 -6.74 -22.91 10.49
CA LEU A 221 -5.65 -23.89 10.71
C LEU A 221 -5.50 -24.44 12.15
N GLY A 222 -6.40 -24.10 13.08
CA GLY A 222 -6.47 -24.68 14.43
C GLY A 222 -7.57 -25.72 14.64
N ARG A 223 -8.46 -25.99 13.67
CA ARG A 223 -9.48 -27.05 13.74
C ARG A 223 -9.41 -27.87 12.47
N GLY A 224 -9.52 -29.20 12.57
CA GLY A 224 -9.36 -30.12 11.45
C GLY A 224 -10.07 -29.64 10.19
N PHE A 225 -9.34 -29.61 9.08
CA PHE A 225 -9.78 -29.10 7.79
C PHE A 225 -10.98 -29.91 7.27
N ASP A 226 -12.18 -29.33 7.25
CA ASP A 226 -13.34 -29.87 6.54
C ASP A 226 -13.62 -28.99 5.31
N ILE A 227 -13.90 -29.62 4.16
CA ILE A 227 -14.17 -28.94 2.87
C ILE A 227 -15.34 -27.95 2.98
N LYS A 228 -16.18 -28.09 4.01
CA LYS A 228 -17.30 -27.19 4.32
C LYS A 228 -16.88 -25.78 4.76
N ASP A 229 -15.66 -25.60 5.27
CA ASP A 229 -15.13 -24.28 5.68
C ASP A 229 -14.80 -23.37 4.48
N LEU A 230 -14.79 -23.93 3.25
CA LEU A 230 -14.66 -23.17 2.00
C LEU A 230 -15.99 -22.52 1.53
N ILE A 231 -17.11 -22.80 2.19
CA ILE A 231 -18.42 -22.24 1.85
C ILE A 231 -18.77 -21.19 2.91
N PRO A 232 -18.95 -19.90 2.56
CA PRO A 232 -19.35 -18.90 3.54
C PRO A 232 -20.76 -19.21 4.05
N THR A 233 -20.86 -19.75 5.27
CA THR A 233 -22.13 -19.81 5.98
C THR A 233 -22.51 -18.42 6.44
N SER A 234 -23.51 -17.86 5.75
CA SER A 234 -24.28 -16.65 6.08
C SER A 234 -23.49 -15.34 6.26
N PHE A 235 -23.78 -14.39 5.37
CA PHE A 235 -23.58 -12.96 5.61
C PHE A 235 -24.22 -12.55 6.95
N THR A 236 -23.40 -12.31 7.96
CA THR A 236 -23.80 -11.48 9.11
C THR A 236 -23.02 -10.17 9.05
N SER A 237 -23.80 -9.12 8.84
CA SER A 237 -23.40 -7.71 8.76
C SER A 237 -22.47 -7.29 9.88
N ILE A 238 -21.20 -6.96 9.57
CA ILE A 238 -20.37 -6.07 10.39
C ILE A 238 -19.49 -5.18 9.49
N ASN A 239 -19.89 -3.91 9.40
CA ASN A 239 -19.14 -2.72 9.02
C ASN A 239 -18.31 -2.73 7.72
N SER A 240 -19.03 -2.53 6.61
CA SER A 240 -18.55 -1.68 5.51
C SER A 240 -18.19 -0.29 6.05
N SER A 241 -16.93 -0.08 6.41
CA SER A 241 -16.36 1.27 6.54
C SER A 241 -14.92 1.29 6.03
N MET A 242 -14.69 0.70 4.86
CA MET A 242 -13.49 0.99 4.05
C MET A 242 -13.61 0.55 2.59
N LEU A 243 -14.80 0.69 1.99
CA LEU A 243 -14.93 0.75 0.53
C LEU A 243 -15.41 2.15 0.15
N MET A 244 -14.60 2.80 -0.70
CA MET A 244 -14.94 3.94 -1.54
C MET A 244 -15.74 5.09 -0.90
N ILE A 245 -15.08 6.02 -0.21
CA ILE A 245 -15.55 7.41 -0.15
C ILE A 245 -14.33 8.37 -0.14
N PHE A 246 -14.12 9.02 -1.28
CA PHE A 246 -13.26 10.17 -1.67
C PHE A 246 -11.72 10.08 -1.56
#